data_AF-A0A7V3WF82-F1
#
_entry.id   AF-A0A7V3WF82-F1
#
_cell.length_a   1.000
_cell.length_b   1.000
_cell.length_c   1.000
_cell.angle_alpha   90.00
_cell.angle_beta   90.00
_cell.angle_gamma   90.00
#
_symmetry.space_group_name_H-M   'P 1'
#
loop_
_entity.id
_entity.type
_entity.pdbx_description
1 polymer ?
#
loop_
_entity_poly.entity_id
_entity_poly.type
_entity_poly.pdbx_seq_one_letter_code
_entity_poly.pdbx_strand_id
1 'polypeptide(L)' 'MMSMSQPVYKVVVVGMGKRGMHHATTFHANPRFEVVGICDIDAAKLQSAAAQLGNP' A
#
# COMPACT_ATOMS: atom_id res chain seq x y z
N MET A 1 -5.54 9.96 30.46
CA MET A 1 -5.87 8.70 29.77
C MET A 1 -4.90 8.55 28.62
N MET A 2 -3.91 7.65 28.72
CA MET A 2 -2.99 7.39 27.61
C MET A 2 -3.78 6.73 26.48
N SER A 3 -3.86 7.39 25.33
CA SER A 3 -4.35 6.76 24.11
C SER A 3 -3.33 5.69 23.72
N MET A 4 -3.68 4.41 23.92
CA MET A 4 -2.96 3.33 23.26
C MET A 4 -3.14 3.54 21.76
N SER A 5 -2.06 3.87 21.06
CA SER A 5 -2.04 3.97 19.60
C SER A 5 -2.73 2.74 19.03
N GLN A 6 -3.83 2.94 18.31
CA GLN A 6 -4.58 1.85 17.74
C GLN A 6 -3.67 1.01 16.82
N PRO A 7 -3.77 -0.33 16.82
CA PRO A 7 -2.96 -1.15 15.94
C PRO A 7 -3.11 -0.76 14.47
N VAL A 8 -1.99 -0.63 13.77
CA VAL A 8 -1.91 -0.36 12.33
C VAL A 8 -1.93 -1.69 11.57
N TYR A 9 -2.83 -1.81 10.59
CA TYR A 9 -2.93 -3.00 9.76
C TYR A 9 -1.90 -2.98 8.64
N LYS A 10 -1.10 -4.06 8.54
CA LYS A 10 -0.12 -4.23 7.47
C LYS A 10 -0.76 -4.89 6.26
N VAL A 11 -0.62 -4.26 5.10
CA VAL A 11 -1.29 -4.68 3.86
C VAL A 11 -0.27 -4.95 2.77
N VAL A 12 -0.44 -6.08 2.08
CA VAL A 12 0.21 -6.34 0.79
C VAL A 12 -0.86 -6.30 -0.29
N VAL A 13 -0.57 -5.62 -1.41
CA VAL A 13 -1.48 -5.56 -2.56
C VAL A 13 -0.85 -6.29 -3.75
N VAL A 14 -1.57 -7.29 -4.27
CA VAL A 14 -1.13 -8.10 -5.42
C VAL A 14 -1.90 -7.69 -6.68
N GLY A 15 -1.16 -7.34 -7.72
CA GLY A 15 -1.62 -6.74 -8.97
C GLY A 15 -1.68 -5.22 -8.88
N MET A 16 -0.89 -4.51 -9.69
CA MET A 16 -0.76 -3.05 -9.80
C MET A 16 -1.46 -2.49 -11.06
N GLY A 17 -2.53 -3.16 -11.49
CA GLY A 17 -3.48 -2.60 -12.46
C GLY A 17 -4.40 -1.54 -11.83
N LYS A 18 -5.43 -1.09 -12.58
CA LYS A 18 -6.36 -0.02 -12.13
C LYS A 18 -6.94 -0.24 -10.72
N ARG A 19 -7.44 -1.44 -10.44
CA ARG A 19 -8.04 -1.75 -9.12
C ARG A 19 -6.99 -1.91 -8.02
N GLY A 20 -5.84 -2.48 -8.36
CA GLY A 20 -4.69 -2.58 -7.47
C GLY A 20 -4.25 -1.23 -6.95
N MET A 21 -4.02 -0.29 -7.86
CA MET A 21 -3.64 1.07 -7.49
C MET A 21 -4.73 1.80 -6.72
N HIS A 22 -6.00 1.59 -7.03
CA HIS A 22 -7.10 2.17 -6.25
C HIS A 22 -7.07 1.71 -4.79
N HIS A 23 -6.86 0.42 -4.53
CA HIS A 23 -6.72 -0.08 -3.16
C HIS A 23 -5.42 0.38 -2.50
N ALA A 24 -4.28 0.28 -3.18
CA ALA A 24 -2.98 0.63 -2.62
C ALA A 24 -2.92 2.10 -2.20
N THR A 25 -3.40 3.03 -3.04
CA THR A 25 -3.46 4.46 -2.69
C THR A 25 -4.42 4.74 -1.54
N THR A 26 -5.57 4.07 -1.49
CA THR A 26 -6.54 4.22 -0.39
C THR A 26 -5.96 3.74 0.95
N PHE A 27 -5.24 2.61 0.95
CA PHE A 27 -4.56 2.13 2.15
C PHE A 27 -3.40 3.04 2.54
N HIS A 28 -2.56 3.44 1.58
CA HIS A 28 -1.42 4.33 1.83
C HIS A 28 -1.85 5.69 2.43
N ALA A 29 -3.00 6.22 2.01
CA ALA A 29 -3.53 7.48 2.53
C ALA A 29 -4.22 7.37 3.90
N ASN A 30 -4.44 6.15 4.42
CA ASN A 30 -5.20 5.94 5.66
C ASN A 30 -4.28 5.55 6.82
N PRO A 31 -4.20 6.34 7.91
CA PRO A 31 -3.29 6.07 9.03
C PRO A 31 -3.60 4.80 9.84
N ARG A 32 -4.73 4.14 9.58
CA ARG A 32 -5.04 2.80 10.14
C ARG A 32 -4.31 1.67 9.40
N PHE A 33 -3.70 1.96 8.26
CA PHE A 33 -3.07 0.98 7.39
C PHE A 33 -1.64 1.40 7.01
N GLU A 34 -0.81 0.40 6.77
CA GLU A 34 0.53 0.55 6.22
C GLU A 34 0.62 -0.41 5.04
N VAL A 35 0.86 0.12 3.84
CA VAL A 35 1.19 -0.73 2.68
C VAL A 35 2.64 -1.14 2.85
N VAL A 36 2.87 -2.42 3.15
CA VAL A 36 4.19 -2.99 3.45
C VAL A 36 4.76 -3.83 2.31
N GLY A 37 4.02 -3.90 1.20
CA GLY A 37 4.50 -4.58 0.00
C GLY A 37 3.50 -4.49 -1.14
N ILE A 38 4.03 -4.50 -2.34
CA ILE A 38 3.28 -4.60 -3.59
C ILE A 38 3.86 -5.69 -4.47
N CYS A 39 3.04 -6.26 -5.35
CA CYS A 39 3.46 -7.30 -6.29
C CYS A 39 2.72 -7.14 -7.61
N ASP A 40 3.40 -7.33 -8.74
CA ASP A 40 2.83 -7.48 -10.07
C ASP A 40 3.77 -8.35 -10.92
N ILE A 41 3.23 -9.02 -11.95
CA ILE A 41 4.04 -9.77 -12.91
C ILE A 41 4.83 -8.84 -13.84
N ASP A 42 4.35 -7.63 -14.03
CA ASP A 42 4.96 -6.58 -14.84
C ASP A 42 5.85 -5.70 -13.96
N ALA A 43 7.16 -5.90 -14.07
CA ALA A 43 8.15 -5.17 -13.29
C ALA A 43 8.10 -3.65 -13.53
N ALA A 44 7.74 -3.19 -14.74
CA ALA A 44 7.66 -1.76 -15.04
C ALA A 44 6.47 -1.11 -14.31
N LYS A 45 5.32 -1.81 -14.24
CA LYS A 45 4.19 -1.36 -13.42
C LYS A 45 4.54 -1.34 -11.95
N LEU A 46 5.25 -2.37 -11.47
CA LEU A 46 5.66 -2.46 -10.07
C LEU A 46 6.55 -1.28 -9.67
N GLN A 47 7.56 -0.95 -10.48
CA GLN A 47 8.45 0.19 -10.24
C GLN A 47 7.71 1.53 -10.25
N SER A 48 6.81 1.74 -11.22
CA SER A 48 6.00 2.95 -11.31
C SER A 48 5.04 3.10 -10.12
N ALA A 49 4.47 2.00 -9.64
CA ALA A 49 3.59 1.97 -8.47
C ALA A 49 4.36 2.22 -7.16
N ALA A 50 5.53 1.59 -6.98
CA ALA A 50 6.36 1.73 -5.79
C ALA A 50 6.69 3.20 -5.50
N ALA A 51 7.10 3.95 -6.53
CA ALA A 51 7.43 5.37 -6.41
C ALA A 51 6.25 6.23 -5.91
N GLN A 52 5.00 5.83 -6.16
CA GLN A 52 3.79 6.53 -5.72
C GLN A 52 3.33 6.14 -4.31
N LEU A 53 3.85 5.02 -3.77
CA LEU A 53 3.37 4.40 -2.53
C LEU A 53 4.41 4.42 -1.40
N GLY A 54 5.51 5.17 -1.58
CA GLY A 54 6.59 5.26 -0.59
C GLY A 54 7.64 4.16 -0.68
N ASN A 55 7.73 3.48 -1.84
CA ASN A 55 8.61 2.34 -2.10
C ASN A 55 8.49 1.17 -1.10
N PRO A 56 7.28 0.61 -0.92
CA PRO A 56 7.04 -0.56 -0.09
C PRO A 56 7.49 -1.87 -0.73
#